data_AF-A0A975JA94-F1
#
_entry.id   AF-A0A975JA94-F1
#
_cell.length_a   1.000
_cell.length_b   1.000
_cell.length_c   1.000
_cell.angle_alpha   90.00
_cell.angle_beta   90.00
_cell.angle_gamma   90.00
#
_symmetry.space_group_name_H-M   'P 1'
#
loop_
_entity.id
_entity.type
_entity.pdbx_description
1 polymer ?
#
loop_
_entity_poly.entity_id
_entity_poly.type
_entity_poly.pdbx_seq_one_letter_code
_entity_poly.pdbx_strand_id
1 'polypeptide(L)'
;MFNIFKRKDNDSNNRNDYLSYTNNNQQDIRFANLESKYENMKNKKEYFEREYKKLKGMTENLCKSIMSNEYNLNQLGGNSILKDMDVFKMIDFAMMDFQKQKIKQMETFKQLSDQIKMQGIMIESLKTQLTHAMVQNNKDISMEDLQNAEVIDNTEIMEPLNSVVEPIVAKVERDNRGNTFKSVNDANSAQQEIPQTQAKQQHSLQYNQGQSPLVNLGNSNNPLESNDIPARLTIENVNAYMSAMNDVMWDILESIGTEGFAKSTDITDFILDTLGKNYNKSNVLNSISTLKKMNILSSETISTGYRRFQLFKFTQKGLDMYRDYFKKEPVESEIDKMIRDHDNIIHGFTIKDTMELLLQYHDCTHATMERSEVQIKLADGKTYIPDVVATKNDGGKIYVEVELGNTPQKDFNEKCRKMLEVTKDLYFVTDVEEKMKKKLEGQISMFILSIGGKEKISGVTFYLTTMTQLSKGEFAKTMQY
;
A
#
# COMPACT_ATOMS: atom_id res chain seq x y z
N MET A 1 -98.57 -67.82 34.40
CA MET A 1 -98.08 -67.66 35.78
C MET A 1 -96.61 -67.28 35.69
N PHE A 2 -96.32 -66.05 36.13
CA PHE A 2 -95.06 -65.51 36.68
C PHE A 2 -93.65 -65.81 36.10
N ASN A 3 -92.97 -64.67 35.89
CA ASN A 3 -91.55 -64.33 36.10
C ASN A 3 -90.50 -64.72 35.05
N ILE A 4 -89.99 -63.74 34.29
CA ILE A 4 -88.98 -62.70 34.62
C ILE A 4 -87.56 -63.27 34.47
N PHE A 5 -86.90 -62.89 33.37
CA PHE A 5 -85.55 -62.32 33.38
C PHE A 5 -85.39 -61.42 32.14
N LYS A 6 -85.60 -60.11 32.33
CA LYS A 6 -85.21 -59.06 31.38
C LYS A 6 -83.70 -58.85 31.50
N ARG A 7 -82.93 -59.15 30.45
CA ARG A 7 -81.59 -58.58 30.26
C ARG A 7 -81.73 -57.37 29.35
N LYS A 8 -81.25 -56.23 29.86
CA LYS A 8 -81.26 -54.90 29.26
C LYS A 8 -80.41 -54.85 27.99
N ASP A 9 -81.00 -54.28 26.94
CA ASP A 9 -80.29 -53.63 25.84
C ASP A 9 -79.44 -52.48 26.39
N ASN A 10 -78.12 -52.53 26.17
CA ASN A 10 -77.21 -51.43 26.46
C ASN A 10 -76.04 -51.33 25.45
N ASP A 11 -76.15 -51.94 24.27
CA ASP A 11 -75.01 -52.07 23.33
C ASP A 11 -75.09 -51.17 22.08
N SER A 12 -76.16 -50.39 21.88
CA SER A 12 -76.32 -49.58 20.66
C SER A 12 -75.81 -48.14 20.76
N ASN A 13 -75.57 -47.60 21.97
CA ASN A 13 -75.04 -46.24 22.13
C ASN A 13 -73.50 -46.16 22.12
N ASN A 14 -72.78 -47.27 22.30
CA ASN A 14 -71.31 -47.24 22.45
C ASN A 14 -70.54 -47.36 21.11
N ARG A 15 -71.22 -47.81 20.03
CA ARG A 15 -70.59 -47.98 18.69
C ARG A 15 -70.54 -46.69 17.86
N ASN A 16 -71.55 -45.82 17.99
CA ASN A 16 -71.58 -44.55 17.24
C ASN A 16 -70.57 -43.52 17.79
N ASP A 17 -70.34 -43.51 19.11
CA ASP A 17 -69.32 -42.65 19.71
C ASP A 17 -67.90 -43.12 19.32
N TYR A 18 -67.62 -44.43 19.31
CA TYR A 18 -66.30 -44.94 18.89
C TYR A 18 -65.97 -44.66 17.42
N LEU A 19 -66.94 -44.83 16.50
CA LEU A 19 -66.76 -44.55 15.07
C LEU A 19 -66.58 -43.06 14.77
N SER A 20 -67.32 -42.19 15.49
CA SER A 20 -67.17 -40.73 15.43
C SER A 20 -65.79 -40.27 15.94
N TYR A 21 -65.33 -40.81 17.07
CA TYR A 21 -64.00 -40.53 17.63
C TYR A 21 -62.86 -41.00 16.72
N THR A 22 -62.97 -42.17 16.08
CA THR A 22 -61.94 -42.66 15.15
C THR A 22 -61.87 -41.88 13.84
N ASN A 23 -63.01 -41.39 13.32
CA ASN A 23 -63.04 -40.55 12.12
C ASN A 23 -62.50 -39.14 12.40
N ASN A 24 -62.83 -38.57 13.56
CA ASN A 24 -62.28 -37.28 13.99
C ASN A 24 -60.76 -37.36 14.19
N ASN A 25 -60.26 -38.41 14.86
CA ASN A 25 -58.82 -38.63 15.00
C ASN A 25 -58.10 -38.80 13.64
N GLN A 26 -58.71 -39.48 12.65
CA GLN A 26 -58.12 -39.58 11.31
C GLN A 26 -58.12 -38.24 10.55
N GLN A 27 -59.13 -37.40 10.74
CA GLN A 27 -59.16 -36.05 10.17
C GLN A 27 -58.14 -35.15 10.85
N ASP A 28 -58.04 -35.20 12.17
CA ASP A 28 -57.07 -34.42 12.96
C ASP A 28 -55.62 -34.80 12.59
N ILE A 29 -55.33 -36.09 12.41
CA ILE A 29 -54.02 -36.56 11.91
C ILE A 29 -53.75 -36.06 10.48
N ARG A 30 -54.78 -35.99 9.61
CA ARG A 30 -54.62 -35.45 8.25
C ARG A 30 -54.40 -33.93 8.27
N PHE A 31 -55.11 -33.19 9.11
CA PHE A 31 -54.92 -31.75 9.30
C PHE A 31 -53.53 -31.45 9.86
N ALA A 32 -53.09 -32.18 10.89
CA ALA A 32 -51.74 -32.04 11.44
C ALA A 32 -50.64 -32.35 10.39
N ASN A 33 -50.85 -33.36 9.54
CA ASN A 33 -49.93 -33.66 8.43
C ASN A 33 -49.93 -32.59 7.33
N LEU A 34 -51.08 -32.00 7.02
CA LEU A 34 -51.22 -30.90 6.07
C LEU A 34 -50.56 -29.63 6.60
N GLU A 35 -50.77 -29.32 7.87
CA GLU A 35 -50.17 -28.18 8.57
C GLU A 35 -48.64 -28.34 8.65
N SER A 36 -48.15 -29.53 8.98
CA SER A 36 -46.72 -29.84 8.95
C SER A 36 -46.11 -29.70 7.54
N LYS A 37 -46.81 -30.15 6.50
CA LYS A 37 -46.37 -29.96 5.10
C LYS A 37 -46.38 -28.50 4.67
N TYR A 38 -47.40 -27.75 5.07
CA TYR A 38 -47.50 -26.32 4.80
C TYR A 38 -46.36 -25.56 5.47
N GLU A 39 -46.08 -25.83 6.75
CA GLU A 39 -45.00 -25.16 7.47
C GLU A 39 -43.62 -25.54 6.92
N ASN A 40 -43.44 -26.79 6.49
CA ASN A 40 -42.22 -27.21 5.80
C ASN A 40 -42.06 -26.50 4.43
N MET A 41 -43.13 -26.34 3.66
CA MET A 41 -43.07 -25.57 2.40
C MET A 41 -42.80 -24.09 2.62
N LYS A 42 -43.40 -23.49 3.66
CA LYS A 42 -43.16 -22.10 4.05
C LYS A 42 -41.70 -21.89 4.47
N ASN A 43 -41.16 -22.77 5.33
CA ASN A 43 -39.76 -22.73 5.73
C ASN A 43 -38.81 -22.89 4.54
N LYS A 44 -39.13 -23.78 3.58
CA LYS A 44 -38.36 -23.92 2.33
C LYS A 44 -38.42 -22.66 1.47
N LYS A 45 -39.59 -22.05 1.32
CA LYS A 45 -39.75 -20.78 0.60
C LYS A 45 -38.89 -19.68 1.21
N GLU A 46 -38.97 -19.49 2.53
CA GLU A 46 -38.17 -18.49 3.25
C GLU A 46 -36.66 -18.75 3.12
N TYR A 47 -36.25 -20.02 3.13
CA TYR A 47 -34.87 -20.41 2.87
C TYR A 47 -34.42 -20.03 1.45
N PHE A 48 -35.19 -20.38 0.42
CA PHE A 48 -34.86 -20.06 -0.97
C PHE A 48 -34.88 -18.56 -1.25
N GLU A 49 -35.81 -17.79 -0.66
CA GLU A 49 -35.82 -16.33 -0.78
C GLU A 49 -34.58 -15.69 -0.15
N ARG A 50 -34.13 -16.20 1.00
CA ARG A 50 -32.91 -15.73 1.66
C ARG A 50 -31.66 -16.02 0.83
N GLU A 51 -31.54 -17.24 0.31
CA GLU A 51 -30.41 -17.63 -0.54
C GLU A 51 -30.43 -16.88 -1.87
N TYR A 52 -31.60 -16.67 -2.49
CA TYR A 52 -31.73 -15.84 -3.69
C TYR A 52 -31.30 -14.39 -3.44
N LYS A 53 -31.67 -13.79 -2.31
CA LYS A 53 -31.25 -12.43 -1.96
C LYS A 53 -29.74 -12.32 -1.76
N LYS A 54 -29.11 -13.33 -1.16
CA LYS A 54 -27.64 -13.40 -1.04
C LYS A 54 -26.99 -13.53 -2.41
N LEU A 55 -27.47 -14.46 -3.24
CA LEU A 55 -26.95 -14.69 -4.59
C LEU A 55 -27.07 -13.42 -5.44
N LYS A 56 -28.24 -12.75 -5.41
CA LYS A 56 -28.45 -11.46 -6.07
C LYS A 56 -27.41 -10.42 -5.64
N GLY A 57 -27.18 -10.25 -4.34
CA GLY A 57 -26.18 -9.30 -3.84
C GLY A 57 -24.75 -9.64 -4.26
N MET A 58 -24.38 -10.93 -4.24
CA MET A 58 -23.07 -11.39 -4.72
C MET A 58 -22.88 -11.14 -6.21
N THR A 59 -23.89 -11.46 -7.02
CA THR A 59 -23.86 -11.24 -8.48
C THR A 59 -23.80 -9.76 -8.84
N GLU A 60 -24.56 -8.90 -8.14
CA GLU A 60 -24.49 -7.45 -8.34
C GLU A 60 -23.09 -6.89 -8.01
N ASN A 61 -22.48 -7.36 -6.91
CA ASN A 61 -21.13 -6.95 -6.54
C ASN A 61 -20.09 -7.42 -7.55
N LEU A 62 -20.21 -8.66 -8.04
CA LEU A 62 -19.34 -9.20 -9.07
C LEU A 62 -19.44 -8.39 -10.37
N CYS A 63 -20.66 -8.11 -10.83
CA CYS A 63 -20.88 -7.30 -12.03
C CYS A 63 -20.29 -5.90 -11.88
N LYS A 64 -20.50 -5.23 -10.74
CA LYS A 64 -19.91 -3.91 -10.44
C LYS A 64 -18.38 -3.94 -10.40
N SER A 65 -17.77 -5.05 -9.98
CA SER A 65 -16.31 -5.20 -9.95
C SER A 65 -15.69 -5.43 -11.32
N ILE A 66 -16.45 -5.99 -12.27
CA ILE A 66 -15.97 -6.29 -13.63
C ILE A 66 -16.14 -5.08 -14.57
N MET A 67 -17.17 -4.26 -14.34
CA MET A 67 -17.47 -3.09 -15.15
C MET A 67 -16.42 -2.00 -14.97
N SER A 68 -15.98 -1.40 -16.08
CA SER A 68 -14.88 -0.43 -16.10
C SER A 68 -15.15 0.87 -15.30
N ASN A 69 -14.08 1.51 -14.80
CA ASN A 69 -14.14 2.80 -14.09
C ASN A 69 -14.79 3.94 -14.90
N GLU A 70 -14.75 3.88 -16.24
CA GLU A 70 -15.44 4.83 -17.13
C GLU A 70 -16.97 4.83 -16.93
N TYR A 71 -17.53 3.67 -16.58
CA TYR A 71 -18.96 3.54 -16.28
C TYR A 71 -19.32 4.07 -14.88
N ASN A 72 -18.44 3.86 -13.89
CA ASN A 72 -18.58 4.48 -12.56
C ASN A 72 -18.46 6.01 -12.62
N LEU A 73 -17.65 6.55 -13.55
CA LEU A 73 -17.50 7.99 -13.78
C LEU A 73 -18.74 8.60 -14.48
N ASN A 74 -19.33 7.89 -15.45
CA ASN A 74 -20.54 8.36 -16.15
C ASN A 74 -21.83 8.35 -15.28
N GLN A 75 -21.80 7.73 -14.10
CA GLN A 75 -22.89 7.76 -13.10
C GLN A 75 -22.93 9.06 -12.28
N LEU A 76 -21.88 9.88 -12.30
CA LEU A 76 -21.86 11.15 -11.55
C LEU A 76 -22.62 12.29 -12.26
N GLY A 77 -23.16 12.06 -13.47
CA GLY A 77 -23.84 13.11 -14.25
C GLY A 77 -25.06 12.69 -15.08
N GLY A 78 -25.53 11.44 -14.99
CA GLY A 78 -26.69 10.96 -15.77
C GLY A 78 -27.47 9.89 -15.03
N ASN A 79 -28.80 9.91 -15.16
CA ASN A 79 -29.76 9.08 -14.43
C ASN A 79 -29.28 7.65 -14.16
N SER A 80 -29.51 7.19 -12.93
CA SER A 80 -29.00 5.93 -12.38
C SER A 80 -29.61 4.69 -13.06
N ILE A 81 -29.12 4.34 -14.25
CA ILE A 81 -29.56 3.15 -15.00
C ILE A 81 -29.28 1.85 -14.21
N LEU A 82 -28.31 1.85 -13.30
CA LEU A 82 -27.95 0.69 -12.46
C LEU A 82 -28.93 0.42 -11.31
N LYS A 83 -29.59 1.44 -10.75
CA LYS A 83 -30.41 1.25 -9.54
C LYS A 83 -31.70 0.48 -9.82
N ASP A 84 -32.17 0.51 -11.07
CA ASP A 84 -33.43 -0.10 -11.49
C ASP A 84 -33.26 -1.28 -12.47
N MET A 85 -32.03 -1.75 -12.70
CA MET A 85 -31.76 -2.83 -13.66
C MET A 85 -31.85 -4.21 -12.99
N ASP A 86 -32.58 -5.13 -13.63
CA ASP A 86 -32.68 -6.52 -13.19
C ASP A 86 -31.33 -7.25 -13.30
N VAL A 87 -31.08 -8.20 -12.40
CA VAL A 87 -29.79 -8.90 -12.23
C VAL A 87 -29.35 -9.57 -13.53
N PHE A 88 -30.28 -10.17 -14.26
CA PHE A 88 -30.00 -10.83 -15.52
C PHE A 88 -29.47 -9.85 -16.59
N LYS A 89 -30.08 -8.65 -16.68
CA LYS A 89 -29.63 -7.61 -17.61
C LYS A 89 -28.25 -7.05 -17.20
N MET A 90 -27.97 -7.00 -15.90
CA MET A 90 -26.69 -6.57 -15.37
C MET A 90 -25.56 -7.55 -15.75
N ILE A 91 -25.84 -8.85 -15.72
CA ILE A 91 -24.90 -9.90 -16.16
C ILE A 91 -24.61 -9.74 -17.66
N ASP A 92 -25.65 -9.63 -18.50
CA ASP A 92 -25.48 -9.47 -19.95
C ASP A 92 -24.65 -8.22 -20.28
N PHE A 93 -24.92 -7.11 -19.59
CA PHE A 93 -24.17 -5.88 -19.75
C PHE A 93 -22.70 -6.05 -19.32
N ALA A 94 -22.45 -6.65 -18.16
CA ALA A 94 -21.10 -6.89 -17.66
C ALA A 94 -20.29 -7.79 -18.62
N MET A 95 -20.93 -8.81 -19.21
CA MET A 95 -20.29 -9.67 -20.22
C MET A 95 -19.91 -8.87 -21.48
N MET A 96 -20.80 -8.01 -21.98
CA MET A 96 -20.51 -7.17 -23.14
C MET A 96 -19.39 -6.16 -22.85
N ASP A 97 -19.41 -5.50 -21.69
CA ASP A 97 -18.37 -4.55 -21.29
C ASP A 97 -17.02 -5.24 -21.16
N PHE A 98 -16.98 -6.41 -20.51
CA PHE A 98 -15.77 -7.22 -20.39
C PHE A 98 -15.20 -7.62 -21.76
N GLN A 99 -16.05 -8.00 -22.71
CA GLN A 99 -15.60 -8.31 -24.08
C GLN A 99 -15.00 -7.07 -24.77
N LYS A 100 -15.61 -5.89 -24.61
CA LYS A 100 -15.06 -4.63 -25.14
C LYS A 100 -13.71 -4.29 -24.51
N GLN A 101 -13.58 -4.44 -23.19
CA GLN A 101 -12.32 -4.23 -22.49
C GLN A 101 -11.23 -5.17 -23.02
N LYS A 102 -11.56 -6.46 -23.23
CA LYS A 102 -10.64 -7.45 -23.78
C LYS A 102 -10.16 -7.07 -25.19
N ILE A 103 -11.06 -6.62 -26.06
CA ILE A 103 -10.71 -6.16 -27.41
C ILE A 103 -9.77 -4.96 -27.33
N LYS A 104 -10.10 -3.95 -26.52
CA LYS A 104 -9.27 -2.75 -26.32
C LYS A 104 -7.88 -3.11 -25.80
N GLN A 105 -7.79 -4.00 -24.81
CA GLN A 105 -6.50 -4.50 -24.31
C GLN A 105 -5.70 -5.21 -25.41
N MET A 106 -6.34 -6.06 -26.19
CA MET A 106 -5.68 -6.77 -27.29
C MET A 106 -5.15 -5.82 -28.36
N GLU A 107 -5.89 -4.75 -28.68
CA GLU A 107 -5.42 -3.68 -29.58
C GLU A 107 -4.21 -2.94 -28.98
N THR A 108 -4.24 -2.59 -27.70
CA THR A 108 -3.09 -1.95 -27.04
C THR A 108 -1.86 -2.85 -27.02
N PHE A 109 -2.01 -4.16 -26.78
CA PHE A 109 -0.91 -5.11 -26.87
C PHE A 109 -0.34 -5.22 -28.27
N LYS A 110 -1.20 -5.17 -29.29
CA LYS A 110 -0.76 -5.18 -30.69
C LYS A 110 0.05 -3.93 -31.01
N GLN A 111 -0.44 -2.75 -30.62
CA GLN A 111 0.29 -1.48 -30.81
C GLN A 111 1.65 -1.51 -30.10
N LEU A 112 1.71 -2.02 -28.87
CA LEU A 112 2.97 -2.16 -28.13
C LEU A 112 3.92 -3.16 -28.82
N SER A 113 3.40 -4.28 -29.31
CA SER A 113 4.19 -5.28 -30.05
C SER A 113 4.78 -4.69 -31.33
N ASP A 114 4.00 -3.90 -32.07
CA ASP A 114 4.46 -3.22 -33.28
C ASP A 114 5.51 -2.14 -32.96
N GLN A 115 5.35 -1.41 -31.85
CA GLN A 115 6.38 -0.48 -31.35
C GLN A 115 7.69 -1.20 -30.99
N ILE A 116 7.63 -2.34 -30.31
CA ILE A 116 8.81 -3.14 -29.98
C ILE A 116 9.53 -3.62 -31.25
N LYS A 117 8.77 -4.06 -32.27
CA LYS A 117 9.36 -4.45 -33.57
C LYS A 117 10.05 -3.27 -34.26
N MET A 118 9.39 -2.11 -34.30
CA MET A 118 9.98 -0.89 -34.88
C MET A 118 11.24 -0.45 -34.13
N GLN A 119 11.25 -0.56 -32.80
CA GLN A 119 12.45 -0.32 -31.98
C GLN A 119 13.58 -1.31 -32.32
N GLY A 120 13.26 -2.59 -32.51
CA GLY A 120 14.24 -3.59 -32.96
C GLY A 120 14.88 -3.25 -34.30
N ILE A 121 14.07 -2.83 -35.29
CA ILE A 121 14.55 -2.39 -36.60
C ILE A 121 15.44 -1.14 -36.48
N MET A 122 15.06 -0.18 -35.62
CA MET A 122 15.84 1.03 -35.39
C MET A 122 17.18 0.74 -34.73
N ILE A 123 17.22 -0.16 -33.74
CA ILE A 123 18.47 -0.61 -33.10
C ILE A 123 19.40 -1.22 -34.14
N GLU A 124 18.88 -2.07 -35.02
CA GLU A 124 19.71 -2.73 -36.04
C GLU A 124 20.22 -1.73 -37.09
N SER A 125 19.41 -0.75 -37.46
CA SER A 125 19.83 0.37 -38.31
C SER A 125 20.92 1.22 -37.65
N LEU A 126 20.79 1.55 -36.37
CA LEU A 126 21.79 2.32 -35.63
C LEU A 126 23.10 1.54 -35.46
N LYS A 127 23.04 0.24 -35.19
CA LYS A 127 24.23 -0.63 -35.21
C LYS A 127 24.92 -0.57 -36.57
N THR A 128 24.16 -0.71 -37.66
CA THR A 128 24.68 -0.67 -39.03
C THR A 128 25.34 0.68 -39.33
N GLN A 129 24.72 1.79 -38.91
CA GLN A 129 25.29 3.14 -39.05
C GLN A 129 26.57 3.33 -38.23
N LEU A 130 26.61 2.78 -37.01
CA LEU A 130 27.80 2.82 -36.16
C LEU A 130 28.95 2.02 -36.79
N THR A 131 28.66 0.81 -37.30
CA THR A 131 29.62 -0.02 -38.04
C THR A 131 30.16 0.74 -39.26
N HIS A 132 29.28 1.39 -40.03
CA HIS A 132 29.69 2.20 -41.18
C HIS A 132 30.55 3.42 -40.78
N ALA A 133 30.20 4.11 -39.70
CA ALA A 133 30.97 5.25 -39.19
C ALA A 133 32.36 4.82 -38.67
N MET A 134 32.47 3.64 -38.06
CA MET A 134 33.74 3.05 -37.64
C MET A 134 34.63 2.68 -38.84
N VAL A 135 34.04 2.09 -39.90
CA VAL A 135 34.75 1.77 -41.15
C VAL A 135 35.17 3.03 -41.91
N GLN A 136 34.36 4.10 -41.90
CA GLN A 136 34.73 5.36 -42.58
C GLN A 136 35.83 6.14 -41.84
N ASN A 137 35.86 6.08 -40.51
CA ASN A 137 36.87 6.77 -39.70
C ASN A 137 38.19 6.00 -39.57
N ASN A 138 38.21 4.69 -39.77
CA ASN A 138 39.41 3.86 -39.80
C ASN A 138 39.57 3.18 -41.18
N LYS A 139 40.52 3.68 -41.98
CA LYS A 139 40.76 3.20 -43.36
C LYS A 139 41.29 1.76 -43.50
N ASP A 140 41.54 1.07 -42.38
CA ASP A 140 42.18 -0.26 -42.36
C ASP A 140 41.27 -1.40 -41.85
N ILE A 141 39.94 -1.22 -41.77
CA ILE A 141 39.02 -2.28 -41.34
C ILE A 141 38.00 -2.59 -42.45
N SER A 142 38.02 -3.82 -42.98
CA SER A 142 37.07 -4.30 -43.99
C SER A 142 35.74 -4.73 -43.35
N MET A 143 34.64 -4.63 -44.10
CA MET A 143 33.30 -5.09 -43.67
C MET A 143 33.25 -6.57 -43.27
N GLU A 144 34.11 -7.42 -43.85
CA GLU A 144 34.22 -8.84 -43.49
C GLU A 144 34.90 -9.09 -42.13
N ASP A 145 35.78 -8.18 -41.69
CA ASP A 145 36.50 -8.31 -40.41
C ASP A 145 35.61 -7.93 -39.22
N LEU A 146 34.65 -7.02 -39.42
CA LEU A 146 33.67 -6.60 -38.40
C LEU A 146 32.52 -7.59 -38.20
N GLN A 147 32.15 -8.33 -39.25
CA GLN A 147 31.09 -9.35 -39.17
C GLN A 147 31.56 -10.64 -38.48
N ASN A 148 32.88 -10.89 -38.47
CA ASN A 148 33.54 -12.02 -37.83
C ASN A 148 34.26 -11.65 -36.52
N ALA A 149 34.21 -10.39 -36.08
CA ALA A 149 34.80 -9.97 -34.82
C ALA A 149 34.01 -10.55 -33.64
N GLU A 150 34.59 -11.51 -32.93
CA GLU A 150 34.13 -11.87 -31.59
C GLU A 150 34.16 -10.62 -30.70
N VAL A 151 33.07 -10.38 -29.98
CA VAL A 151 32.97 -9.30 -29.00
C VAL A 151 33.94 -9.62 -27.85
N ILE A 152 35.14 -9.01 -27.90
CA ILE A 152 36.11 -9.08 -26.81
C ILE A 152 35.76 -7.99 -25.78
N ASP A 153 35.50 -8.46 -24.56
CA ASP A 153 35.34 -7.65 -23.35
C ASP A 153 36.68 -7.06 -22.93
N ASN A 154 36.82 -5.72 -22.97
CA ASN A 154 38.06 -5.03 -22.60
C ASN A 154 38.05 -4.68 -21.10
N THR A 155 38.09 -5.70 -20.25
CA THR A 155 38.14 -5.57 -18.79
C THR A 155 39.52 -5.22 -18.22
N GLU A 156 40.59 -5.03 -19.00
CA GLU A 156 41.95 -4.82 -18.45
C GLU A 156 42.79 -3.78 -19.21
N ILE A 157 42.60 -2.48 -18.93
CA ILE A 157 43.71 -1.48 -18.85
C ILE A 157 43.26 -0.31 -17.95
N MET A 158 43.50 -0.41 -16.64
CA MET A 158 43.88 0.75 -15.81
C MET A 158 44.79 0.26 -14.69
N GLU A 159 46.09 0.50 -14.82
CA GLU A 159 47.04 0.36 -13.72
C GLU A 159 46.68 1.29 -12.55
N PRO A 160 46.98 0.91 -11.30
CA PRO A 160 46.47 1.56 -10.09
C PRO A 160 47.11 2.93 -9.86
N LEU A 161 46.28 3.99 -9.77
CA LEU A 161 46.73 5.33 -9.41
C LEU A 161 46.97 5.45 -7.89
N ASN A 162 47.99 4.78 -7.38
CA ASN A 162 48.60 5.07 -6.09
C ASN A 162 49.90 5.86 -6.29
N SER A 163 49.78 7.14 -6.58
CA SER A 163 50.85 8.13 -6.35
C SER A 163 50.28 9.55 -6.33
N VAL A 164 50.09 10.04 -5.11
CA VAL A 164 50.10 11.45 -4.66
C VAL A 164 49.99 12.53 -5.74
N VAL A 165 48.78 13.05 -5.94
CA VAL A 165 48.55 14.48 -6.23
C VAL A 165 47.33 14.91 -5.43
N GLU A 166 47.53 15.76 -4.42
CA GLU A 166 46.43 16.40 -3.69
C GLU A 166 45.52 17.15 -4.68
N PRO A 167 44.18 17.12 -4.51
CA PRO A 167 43.30 17.90 -5.36
C PRO A 167 43.58 19.39 -5.14
N ILE A 168 43.94 20.10 -6.21
CA ILE A 168 43.92 21.57 -6.23
C ILE A 168 42.46 22.00 -6.09
N VAL A 169 42.05 22.23 -4.85
CA VAL A 169 40.79 22.89 -4.53
C VAL A 169 40.98 24.37 -4.85
N ALA A 170 40.24 24.90 -5.83
CA ALA A 170 40.11 26.35 -5.97
C ALA A 170 39.41 26.92 -4.72
N LYS A 171 40.22 27.36 -3.75
CA LYS A 171 39.74 28.16 -2.61
C LYS A 171 39.19 29.47 -3.15
N VAL A 172 37.88 29.65 -3.07
CA VAL A 172 37.27 30.99 -3.10
C VAL A 172 37.33 31.54 -1.69
N GLU A 173 38.37 32.31 -1.37
CA GLU A 173 38.44 33.07 -0.12
C GLU A 173 37.50 34.28 -0.20
N ARG A 174 36.65 34.42 0.83
CA ARG A 174 35.79 35.59 1.08
C ARG A 174 36.34 36.32 2.29
N ASP A 175 36.27 37.65 2.30
CA ASP A 175 36.55 38.41 3.52
C ASP A 175 35.39 38.32 4.53
N ASN A 176 35.62 38.79 5.76
CA ASN A 176 34.66 38.73 6.87
C ASN A 176 33.39 39.59 6.68
N ARG A 177 33.13 40.10 5.48
CA ARG A 177 31.86 40.73 5.08
C ARG A 177 31.29 40.23 3.75
N GLY A 178 31.91 39.23 3.11
CA GLY A 178 31.30 38.42 2.06
C GLY A 178 31.45 38.89 0.61
N ASN A 179 32.46 39.70 0.25
CA ASN A 179 32.72 40.09 -1.15
C ASN A 179 33.96 39.40 -1.74
N THR A 180 33.96 39.16 -3.07
CA THR A 180 35.05 38.51 -3.84
C THR A 180 35.79 39.49 -4.77
N PHE A 181 37.14 39.45 -4.79
CA PHE A 181 37.99 40.27 -5.66
C PHE A 181 38.06 39.74 -7.12
N LYS A 182 38.13 40.66 -8.11
CA LYS A 182 38.59 40.39 -9.48
C LYS A 182 40.07 40.77 -9.61
N SER A 183 40.89 39.93 -10.24
CA SER A 183 42.20 40.35 -10.74
C SER A 183 42.34 40.08 -12.23
N VAL A 184 42.87 41.11 -12.88
CA VAL A 184 43.25 41.27 -14.28
C VAL A 184 44.75 40.95 -14.40
N ASN A 185 45.22 40.37 -15.52
CA ASN A 185 46.31 40.90 -16.35
C ASN A 185 46.87 39.88 -17.37
N ASP A 186 46.96 40.39 -18.60
CA ASP A 186 47.51 39.83 -19.84
C ASP A 186 49.06 39.87 -19.94
N ALA A 187 49.58 39.15 -20.95
CA ALA A 187 50.62 39.53 -21.94
C ALA A 187 51.61 38.35 -22.24
N ASN A 188 52.12 38.07 -23.45
CA ASN A 188 51.96 38.57 -24.83
C ASN A 188 52.76 37.67 -25.79
N SER A 189 52.46 37.74 -27.11
CA SER A 189 53.28 37.50 -28.35
C SER A 189 52.60 36.53 -29.33
N ALA A 190 52.39 36.78 -30.64
CA ALA A 190 52.67 37.90 -31.55
C ALA A 190 51.73 37.83 -32.79
N GLN A 191 51.69 38.94 -33.55
CA GLN A 191 50.67 39.40 -34.51
C GLN A 191 50.85 38.92 -35.97
N GLN A 192 49.75 38.89 -36.77
CA GLN A 192 49.66 39.58 -38.09
C GLN A 192 48.20 39.72 -38.63
N GLU A 193 47.73 40.98 -38.60
CA GLU A 193 46.81 41.79 -39.45
C GLU A 193 45.57 41.24 -40.25
N ILE A 194 44.34 41.46 -39.70
CA ILE A 194 43.12 42.27 -40.09
C ILE A 194 42.91 42.59 -41.62
N PRO A 195 41.67 42.63 -42.25
CA PRO A 195 40.46 43.31 -41.75
C PRO A 195 39.01 42.84 -42.05
N GLN A 196 38.17 43.10 -41.03
CA GLN A 196 36.84 43.76 -41.01
C GLN A 196 35.58 43.07 -41.58
N THR A 197 34.59 42.81 -40.70
CA THR A 197 33.33 43.61 -40.64
C THR A 197 32.47 43.35 -39.38
N GLN A 198 32.29 44.42 -38.59
CA GLN A 198 31.10 44.89 -37.82
C GLN A 198 30.34 43.89 -36.90
N ALA A 199 30.57 43.87 -35.57
CA ALA A 199 30.13 44.81 -34.49
C ALA A 199 28.68 44.58 -34.00
N LYS A 200 28.52 44.00 -32.78
CA LYS A 200 28.10 44.66 -31.51
C LYS A 200 26.56 44.82 -31.40
N GLN A 201 25.84 44.60 -30.30
CA GLN A 201 26.10 44.59 -28.85
C GLN A 201 24.89 43.88 -28.18
N GLN A 202 25.11 42.97 -27.22
CA GLN A 202 24.91 43.19 -25.76
C GLN A 202 23.59 43.86 -25.37
N HIS A 203 22.74 43.17 -24.61
CA HIS A 203 22.55 43.49 -23.19
C HIS A 203 21.81 42.40 -22.40
N SER A 204 22.13 42.41 -21.13
CA SER A 204 21.84 41.54 -20.00
C SER A 204 20.45 41.68 -19.38
N LEU A 205 19.97 40.56 -18.82
CA LEU A 205 19.26 40.34 -17.54
C LEU A 205 18.33 41.45 -17.00
N GLN A 206 17.07 41.07 -16.73
CA GLN A 206 16.36 41.52 -15.54
C GLN A 206 15.27 40.53 -15.10
N TYR A 207 15.47 39.95 -13.91
CA TYR A 207 14.40 39.37 -13.10
C TYR A 207 13.58 40.52 -12.52
N ASN A 208 12.24 40.40 -12.50
CA ASN A 208 11.44 41.11 -11.52
C ASN A 208 10.23 40.30 -11.04
N GLN A 209 9.97 40.49 -9.76
CA GLN A 209 8.96 39.84 -8.93
C GLN A 209 7.53 40.17 -9.36
N GLY A 210 6.60 39.32 -8.93
CA GLY A 210 5.24 39.24 -9.44
C GLY A 210 4.35 40.44 -9.14
N GLN A 211 3.32 40.55 -9.98
CA GLN A 211 2.05 41.21 -9.75
C GLN A 211 1.06 40.64 -10.77
N SER A 212 0.01 39.98 -10.30
CA SER A 212 -1.13 39.58 -11.13
C SER A 212 -1.85 40.84 -11.65
N PRO A 213 -2.43 40.77 -12.85
CA PRO A 213 -3.81 41.21 -12.99
C PRO A 213 -4.69 40.14 -13.65
N LEU A 214 -5.81 39.86 -13.00
CA LEU A 214 -7.03 39.39 -13.66
C LEU A 214 -7.41 40.38 -14.78
N VAL A 215 -7.79 39.91 -15.98
CA VAL A 215 -9.03 40.27 -16.71
C VAL A 215 -9.20 39.37 -17.96
N ASN A 216 -10.32 38.62 -17.93
CA ASN A 216 -11.27 38.16 -18.97
C ASN A 216 -10.88 37.79 -20.43
N LEU A 217 -11.33 36.57 -20.75
CA LEU A 217 -12.16 36.11 -21.89
C LEU A 217 -11.89 36.65 -23.30
N GLY A 218 -11.48 35.73 -24.18
CA GLY A 218 -11.73 35.78 -25.61
C GLY A 218 -11.59 34.38 -26.22
N ASN A 219 -12.72 33.80 -26.67
CA ASN A 219 -12.77 32.57 -27.45
C ASN A 219 -11.78 32.60 -28.63
N SER A 220 -10.95 31.57 -28.76
CA SER A 220 -10.42 31.15 -30.06
C SER A 220 -10.16 29.66 -30.02
N ASN A 221 -11.03 28.94 -30.72
CA ASN A 221 -10.84 27.54 -31.10
C ASN A 221 -9.57 27.44 -31.95
N ASN A 222 -8.57 26.72 -31.46
CA ASN A 222 -7.57 26.07 -32.31
C ASN A 222 -7.23 24.69 -31.71
N PRO A 223 -7.17 23.63 -32.53
CA PRO A 223 -6.86 22.29 -32.06
C PRO A 223 -5.44 22.25 -31.48
N LEU A 224 -5.32 21.71 -30.28
CA LEU A 224 -4.04 21.42 -29.63
C LEU A 224 -3.28 20.41 -30.49
N GLU A 225 -2.26 20.89 -31.21
CA GLU A 225 -1.19 20.04 -31.71
C GLU A 225 -0.57 19.32 -30.52
N SER A 226 -0.66 18.00 -30.53
CA SER A 226 0.07 17.12 -29.64
C SER A 226 1.57 17.34 -29.90
N ASN A 227 2.21 18.10 -29.02
CA ASN A 227 3.66 17.98 -28.84
C ASN A 227 3.92 16.58 -28.27
N ASP A 228 3.99 15.60 -29.16
CA ASP A 228 4.63 14.31 -28.91
C ASP A 228 6.09 14.62 -28.58
N ILE A 229 6.37 14.78 -27.28
CA ILE A 229 7.72 14.65 -26.76
C ILE A 229 8.05 13.16 -26.98
N PRO A 230 8.95 12.80 -27.91
CA PRO A 230 9.30 11.40 -28.11
C PRO A 230 9.78 10.84 -26.78
N ALA A 231 9.15 9.75 -26.33
CA ALA A 231 9.53 9.02 -25.13
C ALA A 231 11.02 8.67 -25.24
N ARG A 232 11.84 9.36 -24.45
CA ARG A 232 13.27 9.13 -24.39
C ARG A 232 13.51 7.79 -23.70
N LEU A 233 13.71 6.75 -24.50
CA LEU A 233 14.09 5.43 -24.04
C LEU A 233 15.57 5.45 -23.69
N THR A 234 15.87 5.27 -22.41
CA THR A 234 17.23 5.12 -21.91
C THR A 234 17.51 3.62 -21.82
N ILE A 235 18.40 3.08 -22.65
CA ILE A 235 18.97 1.76 -22.42
C ILE A 235 19.88 1.92 -21.20
N GLU A 236 19.37 1.62 -20.01
CA GLU A 236 20.13 1.71 -18.78
C GLU A 236 21.14 0.57 -18.72
N ASN A 237 22.42 0.88 -18.98
CA ASN A 237 23.51 -0.07 -18.76
C ASN A 237 23.74 -0.22 -17.24
N VAL A 238 23.26 -1.32 -16.66
CA VAL A 238 23.41 -1.64 -15.22
C VAL A 238 24.87 -1.58 -14.79
N ASN A 239 25.82 -2.00 -15.65
CA ASN A 239 27.25 -1.96 -15.35
C ASN A 239 27.77 -0.53 -15.16
N ALA A 240 27.23 0.45 -15.91
CA ALA A 240 27.59 1.85 -15.73
C ALA A 240 27.14 2.39 -14.36
N TYR A 241 26.01 1.90 -13.84
CA TYR A 241 25.57 2.24 -12.49
C TYR A 241 26.42 1.53 -11.44
N MET A 242 26.76 0.26 -11.63
CA MET A 242 27.63 -0.48 -10.72
C MET A 242 29.02 0.17 -10.59
N SER A 243 29.59 0.65 -11.69
CA SER A 243 30.88 1.37 -11.68
C SER A 243 30.80 2.77 -11.03
N ALA A 244 29.59 3.36 -10.95
CA ALA A 244 29.38 4.66 -10.30
C ALA A 244 29.09 4.53 -8.78
N MET A 245 28.93 3.32 -8.27
CA MET A 245 28.66 3.06 -6.85
C MET A 245 29.94 3.22 -6.02
N ASN A 246 29.83 3.88 -4.88
CA ASN A 246 30.89 3.92 -3.87
C ASN A 246 30.62 2.92 -2.74
N ASP A 247 31.61 2.70 -1.89
CA ASP A 247 31.52 1.72 -0.78
C ASP A 247 30.31 1.98 0.13
N VAL A 248 30.02 3.25 0.44
CA VAL A 248 28.88 3.63 1.30
C VAL A 248 27.55 3.22 0.66
N MET A 249 27.43 3.37 -0.66
CA MET A 249 26.24 2.96 -1.40
C MET A 249 26.08 1.44 -1.41
N TRP A 250 27.18 0.69 -1.54
CA TRP A 250 27.13 -0.78 -1.45
C TRP A 250 26.78 -1.25 -0.04
N ASP A 251 27.32 -0.62 1.00
CA ASP A 251 26.99 -0.93 2.40
C ASP A 251 25.50 -0.61 2.72
N ILE A 252 24.93 0.44 2.10
CA ILE A 252 23.48 0.70 2.16
C ILE A 252 22.70 -0.43 1.49
N LEU A 253 23.11 -0.87 0.29
CA LEU A 253 22.48 -2.01 -0.37
C LEU A 253 22.59 -3.30 0.45
N GLU A 254 23.72 -3.53 1.12
CA GLU A 254 23.92 -4.67 2.02
C GLU A 254 22.94 -4.63 3.19
N SER A 255 22.77 -3.47 3.83
CA SER A 255 21.84 -3.31 4.95
C SER A 255 20.38 -3.58 4.56
N ILE A 256 19.94 -3.14 3.37
CA ILE A 256 18.58 -3.34 2.89
C ILE A 256 18.39 -4.77 2.42
N GLY A 257 19.36 -5.35 1.70
CA GLY A 257 19.22 -6.66 1.10
C GLY A 257 19.54 -7.84 2.01
N THR A 258 20.37 -7.66 3.04
CA THR A 258 20.70 -8.74 3.99
C THR A 258 19.74 -8.75 5.18
N GLU A 259 19.41 -7.58 5.74
CA GLU A 259 18.58 -7.48 6.94
C GLU A 259 17.13 -7.11 6.64
N GLY A 260 16.86 -6.50 5.47
CA GLY A 260 15.53 -6.07 5.10
C GLY A 260 15.15 -4.70 5.67
N PHE A 261 16.11 -3.90 6.17
CA PHE A 261 15.82 -2.60 6.77
C PHE A 261 15.18 -1.64 5.78
N ALA A 262 14.16 -0.92 6.24
CA ALA A 262 13.49 0.10 5.43
C ALA A 262 13.68 1.52 5.94
N LYS A 263 13.94 1.71 7.24
CA LYS A 263 14.13 3.04 7.84
C LYS A 263 15.58 3.52 7.67
N SER A 264 15.75 4.81 7.38
CA SER A 264 17.09 5.41 7.28
C SER A 264 17.89 5.35 8.58
N THR A 265 17.22 5.38 9.73
CA THR A 265 17.86 5.22 11.04
C THR A 265 18.48 3.84 11.17
N ASP A 266 17.68 2.80 10.90
CA ASP A 266 18.10 1.40 11.06
C ASP A 266 19.22 1.05 10.06
N ILE A 267 19.13 1.56 8.83
CA ILE A 267 20.21 1.47 7.83
C ILE A 267 21.49 2.13 8.35
N THR A 268 21.38 3.34 8.90
CA THR A 268 22.55 4.08 9.40
C THR A 268 23.17 3.37 10.60
N ASP A 269 22.36 2.92 11.55
CA ASP A 269 22.81 2.26 12.76
C ASP A 269 23.47 0.91 12.43
N PHE A 270 22.94 0.14 11.47
CA PHE A 270 23.60 -1.08 10.98
C PHE A 270 25.00 -0.82 10.39
N ILE A 271 25.12 0.21 9.54
CA ILE A 271 26.41 0.53 8.90
C ILE A 271 27.45 0.97 9.94
N LEU A 272 27.05 1.79 10.91
CA LEU A 272 27.96 2.32 11.93
C LEU A 272 28.30 1.27 12.99
N ASP A 273 27.30 0.56 13.50
CA ASP A 273 27.44 -0.29 14.68
C ASP A 273 27.78 -1.74 14.30
N THR A 274 27.18 -2.27 13.23
CA THR A 274 27.35 -3.69 12.85
C THR A 274 28.50 -3.88 11.87
N LEU A 275 28.57 -3.05 10.82
CA LEU A 275 29.69 -3.11 9.87
C LEU A 275 30.96 -2.40 10.41
N GLY A 276 30.84 -1.66 11.53
CA GLY A 276 31.96 -0.97 12.17
C GLY A 276 32.56 0.14 11.29
N LYS A 277 31.79 0.67 10.34
CA LYS A 277 32.28 1.66 9.38
C LYS A 277 32.18 3.06 9.95
N ASN A 278 33.29 3.81 9.92
CA ASN A 278 33.34 5.19 10.42
C ASN A 278 32.88 6.21 9.38
N TYR A 279 31.68 6.01 8.81
CA TYR A 279 31.10 7.01 7.93
C TYR A 279 30.41 8.13 8.71
N ASN A 280 30.43 9.34 8.17
CA ASN A 280 29.60 10.41 8.71
C ASN A 280 28.11 10.10 8.40
N LYS A 281 27.22 10.24 9.39
CA LYS A 281 25.76 10.08 9.21
C LYS A 281 25.23 10.89 8.02
N SER A 282 25.71 12.11 7.83
CA SER A 282 25.31 12.95 6.68
C SER A 282 25.74 12.34 5.34
N ASN A 283 26.85 11.60 5.29
CA ASN A 283 27.31 10.93 4.08
C ASN A 283 26.41 9.74 3.70
N VAL A 284 25.99 8.95 4.71
CA VAL A 284 25.04 7.85 4.51
C VAL A 284 23.71 8.39 3.98
N LEU A 285 23.15 9.44 4.59
CA LEU A 285 21.89 10.05 4.15
C LEU A 285 21.98 10.64 2.74
N ASN A 286 23.09 11.29 2.40
CA ASN A 286 23.32 11.81 1.05
C ASN A 286 23.45 10.67 0.02
N SER A 287 24.06 9.54 0.40
CA SER A 287 24.19 8.36 -0.44
C SER A 287 22.83 7.68 -0.66
N ILE A 288 21.98 7.57 0.36
CA ILE A 288 20.58 7.12 0.21
C ILE A 288 19.82 8.03 -0.77
N SER A 289 19.96 9.35 -0.65
CA SER A 289 19.35 10.31 -1.58
C SER A 289 19.84 10.12 -3.02
N THR A 290 21.13 9.79 -3.19
CA THR A 290 21.74 9.53 -4.50
C THR A 290 21.22 8.22 -5.10
N LEU A 291 21.17 7.14 -4.32
CA LEU A 291 20.60 5.85 -4.73
C LEU A 291 19.13 5.97 -5.16
N LYS A 292 18.35 6.81 -4.46
CA LYS A 292 16.99 7.17 -4.87
C LYS A 292 16.96 7.91 -6.22
N LYS A 293 17.82 8.90 -6.42
CA LYS A 293 17.92 9.64 -7.71
C LYS A 293 18.35 8.72 -8.86
N MET A 294 19.16 7.70 -8.59
CA MET A 294 19.59 6.68 -9.56
C MET A 294 18.50 5.63 -9.85
N ASN A 295 17.34 5.74 -9.21
CA ASN A 295 16.22 4.79 -9.31
C ASN A 295 16.60 3.36 -8.86
N ILE A 296 17.58 3.23 -7.96
CA ILE A 296 17.98 1.96 -7.32
C ILE A 296 17.09 1.68 -6.11
N LEU A 297 16.75 2.74 -5.37
CA LEU A 297 15.80 2.71 -4.26
C LEU A 297 14.54 3.50 -4.61
N SER A 298 13.40 2.93 -4.28
CA SER A 298 12.14 3.65 -4.15
C SER A 298 11.97 4.15 -2.72
N SER A 299 11.15 5.19 -2.53
CA SER A 299 10.87 5.72 -1.21
C SER A 299 9.40 6.06 -1.03
N GLU A 300 8.83 5.72 0.12
CA GLU A 300 7.48 6.13 0.53
C GLU A 300 7.58 6.96 1.82
N THR A 301 6.86 8.08 1.89
CA THR A 301 6.80 8.88 3.13
C THR A 301 5.56 8.48 3.92
N ILE A 302 5.76 8.00 5.14
CA ILE A 302 4.67 7.64 6.04
C ILE A 302 4.63 8.56 7.26
N SER A 303 3.46 8.62 7.88
CA SER A 303 3.20 9.40 9.09
C SER A 303 2.43 8.53 10.07
N THR A 304 3.01 8.25 11.23
CA THR A 304 2.34 7.53 12.33
C THR A 304 1.59 8.48 13.25
N GLY A 305 1.54 9.78 12.93
CA GLY A 305 0.93 10.82 13.75
C GLY A 305 1.85 11.39 14.83
N TYR A 306 2.79 10.57 15.33
CA TYR A 306 3.90 11.00 16.18
C TYR A 306 5.11 11.50 15.38
N ARG A 307 5.49 10.76 14.34
CA ARG A 307 6.63 11.09 13.48
C ARG A 307 6.32 10.89 12.01
N ARG A 308 7.09 11.59 11.17
CA ARG A 308 7.09 11.42 9.72
C ARG A 308 8.48 10.97 9.28
N PHE A 309 8.54 9.90 8.50
CA PHE A 309 9.80 9.36 8.02
C PHE A 309 9.62 8.73 6.64
N GLN A 310 10.76 8.50 5.98
CA GLN A 310 10.80 7.83 4.68
C GLN A 310 11.22 6.39 4.88
N LEU A 311 10.50 5.52 4.18
CA LEU A 311 10.81 4.11 4.05
C LEU A 311 11.43 3.88 2.68
N PHE A 312 12.46 3.06 2.62
CA PHE A 312 13.21 2.75 1.41
C PHE A 312 13.06 1.26 1.07
N LYS A 313 12.92 0.97 -0.23
CA LYS A 313 12.84 -0.38 -0.78
C LYS A 313 13.58 -0.44 -2.10
N PHE A 314 14.15 -1.60 -2.44
CA PHE A 314 14.69 -1.80 -3.78
C PHE A 314 13.63 -1.59 -4.86
N THR A 315 14.05 -0.95 -5.95
CA THR A 315 13.37 -1.08 -7.25
C THR A 315 13.79 -2.40 -7.90
N GLN A 316 13.18 -2.76 -9.03
CA GLN A 316 13.65 -3.93 -9.80
C GLN A 316 15.14 -3.82 -10.13
N LYS A 317 15.58 -2.63 -10.55
CA LYS A 317 16.99 -2.34 -10.81
C LYS A 317 17.87 -2.55 -9.58
N GLY A 318 17.42 -2.11 -8.40
CA GLY A 318 18.16 -2.32 -7.16
C GLY A 318 18.27 -3.79 -6.75
N LEU A 319 17.22 -4.58 -7.00
CA LEU A 319 17.23 -6.03 -6.78
C LEU A 319 18.27 -6.70 -7.69
N ASP A 320 18.27 -6.35 -8.97
CA ASP A 320 19.19 -6.93 -9.96
C ASP A 320 20.64 -6.58 -9.60
N MET A 321 20.92 -5.31 -9.27
CA MET A 321 22.25 -4.87 -8.82
C MET A 321 22.71 -5.58 -7.54
N TYR A 322 21.81 -5.78 -6.57
CA TYR A 322 22.13 -6.49 -5.34
C TYR A 322 22.50 -7.96 -5.62
N ARG A 323 21.70 -8.65 -6.44
CA ARG A 323 21.96 -10.05 -6.83
C ARG A 323 23.28 -10.17 -7.57
N ASP A 324 23.57 -9.23 -8.47
CA ASP A 324 24.79 -9.25 -9.26
C ASP A 324 26.04 -8.98 -8.43
N TYR A 325 25.98 -8.07 -7.46
CA TYR A 325 27.13 -7.73 -6.61
C TYR A 325 27.36 -8.75 -5.47
N PHE A 326 26.32 -9.05 -4.70
CA PHE A 326 26.43 -9.90 -3.51
C PHE A 326 26.26 -11.39 -3.80
N LYS A 327 25.85 -11.76 -5.02
CA LYS A 327 25.56 -13.15 -5.44
C LYS A 327 24.57 -13.86 -4.51
N LYS A 328 23.64 -13.11 -3.95
CA LYS A 328 22.62 -13.57 -3.00
C LYS A 328 21.26 -12.97 -3.35
N GLU A 329 20.21 -13.71 -3.01
CA GLU A 329 18.85 -13.18 -3.03
C GLU A 329 18.64 -12.26 -1.83
N PRO A 330 18.06 -11.06 -2.02
CA PRO A 330 17.77 -10.17 -0.91
C PRO A 330 16.64 -10.74 -0.06
N VAL A 331 16.72 -10.49 1.24
CA VAL A 331 15.65 -10.86 2.18
C VAL A 331 14.42 -10.00 1.97
N GLU A 332 13.28 -10.49 2.47
CA GLU A 332 12.03 -9.74 2.43
C GLU A 332 12.15 -8.41 3.20
N SER A 333 11.75 -7.32 2.54
CA SER A 333 11.82 -5.99 3.13
C SER A 333 10.88 -5.84 4.32
N GLU A 334 11.26 -5.03 5.31
CA GLU A 334 10.42 -4.68 6.45
C GLU A 334 9.06 -4.12 6.01
N ILE A 335 9.03 -3.39 4.90
CA ILE A 335 7.79 -2.87 4.29
C ILE A 335 6.85 -4.03 3.90
N ASP A 336 7.38 -5.04 3.21
CA ASP A 336 6.57 -6.18 2.74
C ASP A 336 6.11 -7.06 3.90
N LYS A 337 6.98 -7.29 4.89
CA LYS A 337 6.62 -7.97 6.14
C LYS A 337 5.45 -7.26 6.83
N MET A 338 5.56 -5.93 6.95
CA MET A 338 4.54 -5.12 7.62
C MET A 338 3.19 -5.15 6.89
N ILE A 339 3.20 -5.10 5.54
CA ILE A 339 1.98 -5.20 4.74
C ILE A 339 1.34 -6.58 4.87
N ARG A 340 2.14 -7.65 4.84
CA ARG A 340 1.64 -9.02 5.02
C ARG A 340 0.98 -9.22 6.38
N ASP A 341 1.56 -8.64 7.42
CA ASP A 341 1.14 -8.92 8.79
C ASP A 341 0.05 -7.96 9.30
N HIS A 342 -0.12 -6.77 8.70
CA HIS A 342 -1.04 -5.73 9.19
C HIS A 342 -1.93 -5.09 8.12
N ASP A 343 -2.02 -5.65 6.91
CA ASP A 343 -2.76 -5.17 5.72
C ASP A 343 -2.33 -3.78 5.18
N ASN A 344 -1.86 -2.87 6.04
CA ASN A 344 -1.51 -1.50 5.71
C ASN A 344 -0.21 -1.08 6.42
N ILE A 345 0.72 -0.54 5.65
CA ILE A 345 2.01 -0.04 6.13
C ILE A 345 1.88 1.01 7.25
N ILE A 346 0.93 1.94 7.14
CA ILE A 346 0.70 2.98 8.15
C ILE A 346 0.21 2.33 9.45
N HIS A 347 -0.69 1.33 9.36
CA HIS A 347 -1.19 0.62 10.54
C HIS A 347 -0.05 -0.12 11.24
N GLY A 348 0.70 -0.94 10.50
CA GLY A 348 1.79 -1.72 11.07
C GLY A 348 2.92 -0.88 11.68
N PHE A 349 3.34 0.22 11.03
CA PHE A 349 4.32 1.12 11.65
C PHE A 349 3.76 1.91 12.83
N THR A 350 2.45 2.19 12.87
CA THR A 350 1.83 2.81 14.06
C THR A 350 1.79 1.82 15.23
N ILE A 351 1.57 0.52 14.97
CA ILE A 351 1.68 -0.56 15.95
C ILE A 351 3.11 -0.66 16.49
N LYS A 352 4.10 -0.69 15.59
CA LYS A 352 5.51 -0.71 15.98
C LYS A 352 5.90 0.49 16.84
N ASP A 353 5.54 1.70 16.43
CA ASP A 353 5.77 2.91 17.23
C ASP A 353 5.04 2.84 18.58
N THR A 354 3.82 2.29 18.62
CA THR A 354 3.06 2.12 19.88
C THR A 354 3.83 1.22 20.85
N MET A 355 4.35 0.09 20.37
CA MET A 355 5.16 -0.83 21.16
C MET A 355 6.43 -0.13 21.69
N GLU A 356 7.17 0.57 20.83
CA GLU A 356 8.37 1.33 21.21
C GLU A 356 8.07 2.38 22.29
N LEU A 357 6.97 3.14 22.14
CA LEU A 357 6.59 4.19 23.09
C LEU A 357 6.12 3.62 24.44
N LEU A 358 5.45 2.47 24.46
CA LEU A 358 5.04 1.82 25.71
C LEU A 358 6.27 1.41 26.56
N LEU A 359 7.30 0.87 25.91
CA LEU A 359 8.56 0.51 26.56
C LEU A 359 9.31 1.74 27.08
N GLN A 360 9.30 2.84 26.33
CA GLN A 360 10.08 4.03 26.66
C GLN A 360 9.42 4.92 27.72
N TYR A 361 8.08 5.04 27.71
CA TYR A 361 7.38 6.09 28.45
C TYR A 361 6.26 5.60 29.39
N HIS A 362 5.94 4.30 29.42
CA HIS A 362 4.79 3.77 30.18
C HIS A 362 5.14 2.63 31.14
N ASP A 363 6.37 2.63 31.68
CA ASP A 363 6.82 1.68 32.72
C ASP A 363 6.58 0.20 32.36
N CYS A 364 6.71 -0.13 31.07
CA CYS A 364 6.58 -1.49 30.56
C CYS A 364 7.96 -2.15 30.47
N THR A 365 8.11 -3.34 31.04
CA THR A 365 9.35 -4.14 30.96
C THR A 365 9.48 -4.87 29.64
N HIS A 366 8.34 -5.21 29.03
CA HIS A 366 8.27 -5.98 27.81
C HIS A 366 7.05 -5.56 26.99
N ALA A 367 7.20 -5.50 25.68
CA ALA A 367 6.11 -5.27 24.74
C ALA A 367 6.38 -6.04 23.45
N THR A 368 5.35 -6.65 22.89
CA THR A 368 5.43 -7.46 21.68
C THR A 368 4.22 -7.19 20.78
N MET A 369 4.46 -7.25 19.47
CA MET A 369 3.45 -7.17 18.41
C MET A 369 3.39 -8.47 17.58
N GLU A 370 4.19 -9.48 17.96
CA GLU A 370 4.31 -10.73 17.21
C GLU A 370 3.03 -11.56 17.35
N ARG A 371 2.38 -11.89 16.23
CA ARG A 371 1.05 -12.55 16.21
C ARG A 371 1.03 -13.84 17.02
N SER A 372 2.13 -14.60 16.97
CA SER A 372 2.24 -15.88 17.68
C SER A 372 2.30 -15.73 19.22
N GLU A 373 2.78 -14.58 19.71
CA GLU A 373 2.93 -14.27 21.13
C GLU A 373 1.71 -13.54 21.70
N VAL A 374 1.07 -12.69 20.88
CA VAL A 374 -0.06 -11.86 21.33
C VAL A 374 -1.40 -12.60 21.30
N GLN A 375 -1.50 -13.75 20.63
CA GLN A 375 -2.75 -14.51 20.53
C GLN A 375 -3.27 -15.02 21.88
N ILE A 376 -4.57 -14.85 22.11
CA ILE A 376 -5.26 -15.27 23.32
C ILE A 376 -6.45 -16.15 22.93
N LYS A 377 -6.46 -17.39 23.43
CA LYS A 377 -7.59 -18.30 23.26
C LYS A 377 -8.70 -17.92 24.25
N LEU A 378 -9.87 -17.61 23.71
CA LEU A 378 -11.06 -17.28 24.47
C LEU A 378 -11.81 -18.55 24.90
N ALA A 379 -12.70 -18.41 25.89
CA ALA A 379 -13.44 -19.54 26.46
C ALA A 379 -14.39 -20.20 25.45
N ASP A 380 -14.86 -19.46 24.45
CA ASP A 380 -15.73 -19.94 23.38
C ASP A 380 -14.98 -20.63 22.22
N GLY A 381 -13.65 -20.78 22.33
CA GLY A 381 -12.78 -21.35 21.31
C GLY A 381 -12.34 -20.36 20.23
N LYS A 382 -12.80 -19.10 20.25
CA LYS A 382 -12.29 -18.05 19.36
C LYS A 382 -10.91 -17.59 19.82
N THR A 383 -10.22 -16.90 18.92
CA THR A 383 -8.94 -16.25 19.22
C THR A 383 -9.11 -14.73 19.18
N TYR A 384 -8.58 -14.08 20.20
CA TYR A 384 -8.35 -12.65 20.26
C TYR A 384 -6.87 -12.37 19.99
N ILE A 385 -6.58 -11.43 19.10
CA ILE A 385 -5.23 -11.05 18.70
C ILE A 385 -5.19 -9.52 18.84
N PRO A 386 -4.70 -8.98 19.96
CA PRO A 386 -4.44 -7.55 20.11
C PRO A 386 -3.30 -7.12 19.19
N ASP A 387 -3.29 -5.84 18.81
CA ASP A 387 -2.20 -5.27 18.03
C ASP A 387 -0.87 -5.23 18.82
N VAL A 388 -0.92 -4.90 20.12
CA VAL A 388 0.26 -4.93 21.03
C VAL A 388 -0.12 -5.50 22.39
N VAL A 389 0.76 -6.33 22.96
CA VAL A 389 0.72 -6.74 24.36
C VAL A 389 1.94 -6.20 25.08
N ALA A 390 1.72 -5.41 26.13
CA ALA A 390 2.78 -4.90 26.99
C ALA A 390 2.62 -5.41 28.42
N THR A 391 3.73 -5.64 29.10
CA THR A 391 3.80 -6.07 30.51
C THR A 391 4.41 -4.95 31.34
N LYS A 392 3.65 -4.42 32.29
CA LYS A 392 4.07 -3.41 33.25
C LYS A 392 5.10 -3.98 34.25
N ASN A 393 5.81 -3.09 34.94
CA ASN A 393 6.73 -3.45 36.03
C ASN A 393 6.09 -4.30 37.15
N ASP A 394 4.80 -4.14 37.40
CA ASP A 394 4.05 -4.90 38.40
C ASP A 394 3.55 -6.28 37.91
N GLY A 395 3.88 -6.65 36.66
CA GLY A 395 3.41 -7.87 36.00
C GLY A 395 2.03 -7.76 35.36
N GLY A 396 1.36 -6.61 35.47
CA GLY A 396 0.09 -6.34 34.80
C GLY A 396 0.24 -6.30 33.28
N LYS A 397 -0.73 -6.85 32.56
CA LYS A 397 -0.75 -6.84 31.08
C LYS A 397 -1.63 -5.71 30.55
N ILE A 398 -1.13 -5.01 29.54
CA ILE A 398 -1.85 -4.02 28.75
C ILE A 398 -2.07 -4.61 27.35
N TYR A 399 -3.32 -4.65 26.92
CA TYR A 399 -3.71 -5.08 25.58
C TYR A 399 -4.15 -3.84 24.81
N VAL A 400 -3.39 -3.48 23.78
CA VAL A 400 -3.58 -2.23 23.04
C VAL A 400 -4.04 -2.52 21.63
N GLU A 401 -4.99 -1.71 21.17
CA GLU A 401 -5.49 -1.72 19.80
C GLU A 401 -5.22 -0.39 19.12
N VAL A 402 -4.62 -0.44 17.94
CA VAL A 402 -4.33 0.74 17.14
C VAL A 402 -5.44 0.94 16.11
N GLU A 403 -6.31 1.92 16.34
CA GLU A 403 -7.44 2.20 15.45
C GLU A 403 -7.19 3.42 14.57
N LEU A 404 -7.08 3.18 13.26
CA LEU A 404 -6.95 4.23 12.24
C LEU A 404 -8.31 4.75 11.73
N GLY A 405 -9.42 4.35 12.35
CA GLY A 405 -10.76 4.83 12.04
C GLY A 405 -11.34 4.31 10.71
N ASN A 406 -10.81 3.22 10.18
CA ASN A 406 -11.29 2.57 8.96
C ASN A 406 -12.12 1.31 9.26
N THR A 407 -12.09 0.84 10.51
CA THR A 407 -12.79 -0.35 10.96
C THR A 407 -14.30 -0.10 11.00
N PRO A 408 -15.12 -0.92 10.30
CA PRO A 408 -16.58 -0.84 10.40
C PRO A 408 -17.08 -1.05 11.83
N GLN A 409 -18.20 -0.41 12.19
CA GLN A 409 -18.77 -0.51 13.55
C GLN A 409 -19.01 -1.95 14.01
N LYS A 410 -19.42 -2.83 13.10
CA LYS A 410 -19.68 -4.23 13.40
C LYS A 410 -18.41 -4.93 13.89
N ASP A 411 -17.31 -4.77 13.16
CA ASP A 411 -16.03 -5.41 13.45
C ASP A 411 -15.40 -4.79 14.71
N PHE A 412 -15.54 -3.47 14.88
CA PHE A 412 -15.17 -2.77 16.12
C PHE A 412 -15.91 -3.36 17.35
N ASN A 413 -17.22 -3.59 17.24
CA ASN A 413 -18.00 -4.19 18.32
C ASN A 413 -17.55 -5.63 18.63
N GLU A 414 -17.25 -6.43 17.60
CA GLU A 414 -16.73 -7.79 17.80
C GLU A 414 -15.36 -7.77 18.48
N LYS A 415 -14.48 -6.84 18.10
CA LYS A 415 -13.17 -6.62 18.73
C LYS A 415 -13.32 -6.23 20.21
N CYS A 416 -14.18 -5.26 20.52
CA CYS A 416 -14.45 -4.85 21.91
C CYS A 416 -15.03 -5.99 22.77
N ARG A 417 -15.91 -6.85 22.22
CA ARG A 417 -16.44 -8.01 22.96
C ARG A 417 -15.33 -8.98 23.33
N LYS A 418 -14.44 -9.28 22.39
CA LYS A 418 -13.27 -10.14 22.64
C LYS A 418 -12.36 -9.55 23.72
N MET A 419 -12.10 -8.24 23.67
CA MET A 419 -11.32 -7.54 24.70
C MET A 419 -11.94 -7.67 26.09
N LEU A 420 -13.27 -7.51 26.20
CA LEU A 420 -13.99 -7.59 27.48
C LEU A 420 -13.97 -8.98 28.13
N GLU A 421 -13.73 -10.03 27.35
CA GLU A 421 -13.53 -11.39 27.88
C GLU A 421 -12.15 -11.56 28.53
N VAL A 422 -11.18 -10.69 28.19
CA VAL A 422 -9.79 -10.76 28.65
C VAL A 422 -9.49 -9.73 29.73
N THR A 423 -10.00 -8.51 29.59
CA THR A 423 -9.68 -7.37 30.46
C THR A 423 -10.87 -6.43 30.64
N LYS A 424 -10.86 -5.67 31.75
CA LYS A 424 -11.78 -4.55 32.00
C LYS A 424 -11.23 -3.21 31.54
N ASP A 425 -9.92 -3.16 31.27
CA ASP A 425 -9.22 -1.96 30.82
C ASP A 425 -8.91 -2.10 29.33
N LEU A 426 -9.62 -1.32 28.51
CA LEU A 426 -9.53 -1.37 27.05
C LEU A 426 -8.70 -0.18 26.55
N TYR A 427 -7.53 -0.46 25.99
CA TYR A 427 -6.60 0.56 25.52
C TYR A 427 -6.68 0.71 24.00
N PHE A 428 -6.93 1.94 23.56
CA PHE A 428 -6.94 2.30 22.15
C PHE A 428 -5.99 3.45 21.86
N VAL A 429 -5.18 3.27 20.81
CA VAL A 429 -4.24 4.26 20.30
C VAL A 429 -4.67 4.66 18.89
N THR A 430 -4.57 5.94 18.59
CA THR A 430 -4.89 6.50 17.27
C THR A 430 -3.75 7.38 16.77
N ASP A 431 -3.64 7.56 15.45
CA ASP A 431 -2.60 8.41 14.87
C ASP A 431 -2.86 9.90 15.13
N VAL A 432 -4.10 10.37 15.05
CA VAL A 432 -4.46 11.78 15.21
C VAL A 432 -5.69 12.01 16.10
N GLU A 433 -5.71 13.15 16.80
CA GLU A 433 -6.76 13.53 17.76
C GLU A 433 -8.15 13.62 17.11
N GLU A 434 -8.22 14.04 15.85
CA GLU A 434 -9.48 14.10 15.11
C GLU A 434 -10.16 12.73 15.02
N LYS A 435 -9.39 11.66 14.76
CA LYS A 435 -9.93 10.30 14.66
C LYS A 435 -10.38 9.78 16.01
N MET A 436 -9.63 10.09 17.07
CA MET A 436 -10.03 9.79 18.45
C MET A 436 -11.41 10.40 18.76
N LYS A 437 -11.56 11.72 18.59
CA LYS A 437 -12.79 12.44 18.97
C LYS A 437 -13.98 12.17 18.06
N LYS A 438 -13.78 12.18 16.73
CA LYS A 438 -14.89 12.11 15.76
C LYS A 438 -15.32 10.68 15.42
N LYS A 439 -14.39 9.72 15.46
CA LYS A 439 -14.67 8.33 15.09
C LYS A 439 -14.71 7.42 16.31
N LEU A 440 -13.59 7.29 17.00
CA LEU A 440 -13.43 6.27 18.04
C LEU A 440 -14.39 6.47 19.22
N GLU A 441 -14.54 7.70 19.73
CA GLU A 441 -15.53 7.99 20.78
C GLU A 441 -16.98 7.68 20.36
N GLY A 442 -17.30 7.96 19.09
CA GLY A 442 -18.60 7.61 18.50
C GLY A 442 -18.78 6.08 18.41
N GLN A 443 -17.74 5.36 18.01
CA GLN A 443 -17.76 3.91 17.92
C GLN A 443 -17.90 3.24 19.29
N ILE A 444 -17.23 3.76 20.32
CA ILE A 444 -17.39 3.32 21.71
C ILE A 444 -18.82 3.58 22.17
N SER A 445 -19.37 4.76 21.92
CA SER A 445 -20.74 5.09 22.30
C SER A 445 -21.76 4.13 21.65
N MET A 446 -21.59 3.83 20.36
CA MET A 446 -22.41 2.86 19.64
C MET A 446 -22.22 1.42 20.13
N PHE A 447 -21.00 1.04 20.52
CA PHE A 447 -20.71 -0.25 21.13
C PHE A 447 -21.47 -0.42 22.46
N ILE A 448 -21.42 0.60 23.33
CA ILE A 448 -22.13 0.62 24.63
C ILE A 448 -23.63 0.49 24.45
N LEU A 449 -24.19 1.14 23.43
CA LEU A 449 -25.61 0.96 23.10
C LEU A 449 -25.90 -0.46 22.62
N SER A 450 -25.01 -1.06 21.81
CA SER A 450 -25.21 -2.39 21.23
C SER A 450 -25.25 -3.53 22.25
N ILE A 451 -24.64 -3.35 23.42
CA ILE A 451 -24.57 -4.33 24.51
C ILE A 451 -25.67 -4.13 25.57
N GLY A 452 -26.54 -3.13 25.39
CA GLY A 452 -27.66 -2.85 26.29
C GLY A 452 -27.44 -1.69 27.26
N GLY A 453 -26.46 -0.82 27.00
CA GLY A 453 -26.25 0.43 27.75
C GLY A 453 -25.14 0.36 28.79
N LYS A 454 -24.91 1.50 29.47
CA LYS A 454 -23.79 1.69 30.42
C LYS A 454 -23.80 0.70 31.57
N GLU A 455 -24.97 0.29 32.04
CA GLU A 455 -25.08 -0.66 33.16
C GLU A 455 -24.46 -2.03 32.85
N LYS A 456 -24.43 -2.43 31.58
CA LYS A 456 -23.86 -3.72 31.14
C LYS A 456 -22.35 -3.72 31.05
N ILE A 457 -21.70 -2.55 31.12
CA ILE A 457 -20.24 -2.40 31.15
C ILE A 457 -19.76 -1.73 32.43
N SER A 458 -20.51 -1.88 33.52
CA SER A 458 -20.06 -1.38 34.80
C SER A 458 -18.71 -2.01 35.19
N GLY A 459 -17.77 -1.16 35.62
CA GLY A 459 -16.40 -1.52 35.95
C GLY A 459 -15.45 -1.60 34.76
N VAL A 460 -15.87 -1.19 33.56
CA VAL A 460 -15.02 -1.14 32.36
C VAL A 460 -14.44 0.26 32.18
N THR A 461 -13.14 0.32 31.88
CA THR A 461 -12.44 1.58 31.60
C THR A 461 -11.92 1.59 30.17
N PHE A 462 -12.29 2.61 29.40
CA PHE A 462 -11.70 2.86 28.09
C PHE A 462 -10.60 3.90 28.21
N TYR A 463 -9.38 3.53 27.83
CA TYR A 463 -8.23 4.42 27.73
C TYR A 463 -8.01 4.78 26.27
N LEU A 464 -8.15 6.06 25.95
CA LEU A 464 -7.99 6.59 24.61
C LEU A 464 -6.78 7.52 24.58
N THR A 465 -5.91 7.33 23.61
CA THR A 465 -4.78 8.23 23.39
C THR A 465 -4.44 8.39 21.91
N THR A 466 -3.63 9.39 21.62
CA THR A 466 -3.01 9.58 20.31
C THR A 466 -1.53 9.24 20.40
N MET A 467 -0.91 8.91 19.27
CA MET A 467 0.54 8.66 19.20
C MET A 467 1.37 9.80 19.80
N THR A 468 0.94 11.05 19.60
CA THR A 468 1.59 12.25 20.15
C THR A 468 1.43 12.39 21.67
N GLN A 469 0.34 11.89 22.25
CA GLN A 469 0.13 11.89 23.70
C GLN A 469 0.80 10.70 24.36
N LEU A 470 0.77 9.54 23.70
CA LEU A 470 1.47 8.35 24.14
C LEU A 470 2.98 8.61 24.29
N SER A 471 3.59 9.36 23.36
CA SER A 471 5.01 9.74 23.45
C SER A 471 5.35 10.74 24.56
N LYS A 472 4.34 11.28 25.24
CA LYS A 472 4.51 12.11 26.45
C LYS A 472 4.26 11.34 27.74
N GLY A 473 3.99 10.04 27.65
CA GLY A 473 3.61 9.23 28.82
C GLY A 473 2.15 9.42 29.25
N GLU A 474 1.30 9.98 28.39
CA GLU A 474 -0.07 10.38 28.76
C GLU A 474 -1.15 9.55 28.02
N PHE A 475 -2.20 9.17 28.76
CA PHE A 475 -3.47 8.73 28.19
C PHE A 475 -4.46 9.88 28.18
N ALA A 476 -4.79 10.36 26.99
CA ALA A 476 -5.54 11.59 26.76
C ALA A 476 -6.92 11.62 27.42
N LYS A 477 -7.61 10.48 27.39
CA LYS A 477 -8.98 10.38 27.88
C LYS A 477 -9.23 9.01 28.49
N THR A 478 -9.81 9.03 29.68
CA THR A 478 -10.26 7.84 30.39
C THR A 478 -11.77 7.91 30.55
N MET A 479 -12.49 6.90 30.08
CA MET A 479 -13.94 6.81 30.20
C MET A 479 -14.28 5.58 31.05
N GLN A 480 -14.73 5.82 32.27
CA GLN A 480 -15.13 4.78 33.20
C GLN A 480 -16.65 4.65 33.22
N TYR A 481 -17.15 3.41 33.26
CA TYR A 481 -18.58 3.10 33.22
C TYR A 481 -19.02 2.21 34.37
#